data_AF-A0A8T5B867-F1
#
_entry.id   AF-A0A8T5B867-F1
#
_cell.length_a   1.000
_cell.length_b   1.000
_cell.length_c   1.000
_cell.angle_alpha   90.00
_cell.angle_beta   90.00
_cell.angle_gamma   90.00
#
_symmetry.space_group_name_H-M   'P 1'
#
loop_
_entity.id
_entity.type
_entity.pdbx_description
1 polymer ?
#
loop_
_entity_poly.entity_id
_entity_poly.type
_entity_poly.pdbx_seq_one_letter_code
_entity_poly.pdbx_strand_id
1 'polypeptide(L)'
;MRGVLMVEEIDDLIELISDERLRTIVRLLLQEPRIEFEGKRLSLGEAPAGSRVHHSYSGGLLEHTIAVVKLAKTLSDIVEQVYDCRVNRDLVLAGALIHDTMKRYVYVPDEKGGFSPSPLGERIDHLTLLIAEMYRLGCPLDLIHVVASHHGDASPISPRTIEALIVSIADYADSEMNRKVQRAAEYILENAGEILKPRSSKEAFRILKTKAEEGIEGVRRLLHGEA
;
A
#
# COMPACT_ATOMS: atom_id res chain seq x y z
N MET A 1 -1.67 -19.56 3.50
CA MET A 1 -0.26 -19.58 3.04
C MET A 1 0.22 -18.25 2.48
N ARG A 2 -0.41 -17.65 1.45
CA ARG A 2 0.14 -16.43 0.81
C ARG A 2 0.17 -15.17 1.71
N GLY A 3 -0.87 -14.95 2.51
CA GLY A 3 -0.88 -13.85 3.49
C GLY A 3 0.19 -14.00 4.59
N VAL A 4 0.53 -15.25 4.94
CA VAL A 4 1.55 -15.54 5.96
C VAL A 4 2.94 -15.15 5.45
N LEU A 5 3.29 -15.51 4.21
CA LEU A 5 4.58 -15.14 3.59
C LEU A 5 4.77 -13.62 3.46
N MET A 6 3.71 -12.85 3.20
CA MET A 6 3.80 -11.40 3.11
C MET A 6 3.91 -10.73 4.48
N VAL A 7 3.34 -11.33 5.52
CA VAL A 7 3.54 -10.87 6.90
C VAL A 7 4.98 -11.14 7.34
N GLU A 8 5.54 -12.30 7.01
CA GLU A 8 6.96 -12.60 7.23
C GLU A 8 7.87 -11.59 6.50
N GLU A 9 7.55 -11.22 5.25
CA GLU A 9 8.29 -10.19 4.53
C GLU A 9 8.19 -8.81 5.18
N ILE A 10 7.04 -8.43 5.75
CA ILE A 10 6.92 -7.20 6.53
C ILE A 10 7.81 -7.25 7.77
N ASP A 11 7.83 -8.37 8.49
CA ASP A 11 8.69 -8.54 9.67
C ASP A 11 10.18 -8.40 9.29
N ASP A 12 10.61 -9.01 8.19
CA ASP A 12 11.97 -8.86 7.65
C ASP A 12 12.30 -7.40 7.30
N LEU A 13 11.35 -6.67 6.70
CA LEU A 13 11.52 -5.26 6.36
C LEU A 13 11.60 -4.36 7.60
N ILE A 14 10.90 -4.71 8.69
CA ILE A 14 10.99 -3.99 9.97
C ILE A 14 12.40 -4.13 10.55
N GLU A 15 13.03 -5.29 10.44
CA GLU A 15 14.40 -5.51 10.96
C GLU A 15 15.47 -4.67 10.27
N LEU A 16 15.17 -4.10 9.09
CA LEU A 16 16.08 -3.19 8.40
C LEU A 16 16.20 -1.80 9.06
N ILE A 17 15.25 -1.41 9.92
CA ILE A 17 15.28 -0.14 10.64
C ILE A 17 16.31 -0.22 11.75
N SER A 18 17.42 0.50 11.67
CA SER A 18 18.52 0.39 12.65
C SER A 18 18.17 1.02 14.01
N ASP A 19 17.44 2.13 14.02
CA ASP A 19 16.95 2.81 15.23
C ASP A 19 15.92 1.93 15.96
N GLU A 20 16.27 1.45 17.16
CA GLU A 20 15.45 0.56 17.97
C GLU A 20 14.10 1.18 18.38
N ARG A 21 14.07 2.49 18.62
CA ARG A 21 12.84 3.20 19.00
C ARG A 21 11.89 3.26 17.82
N LEU A 22 12.37 3.64 16.64
CA LEU A 22 11.57 3.64 15.40
C LEU A 22 11.08 2.24 15.08
N ARG A 23 11.95 1.23 15.15
CA ARG A 23 11.58 -0.17 14.92
C ARG A 23 10.45 -0.61 15.87
N THR A 24 10.56 -0.26 17.15
CA THR A 24 9.53 -0.56 18.15
C THR A 24 8.20 0.14 17.85
N ILE A 25 8.23 1.43 17.50
CA ILE A 25 7.03 2.19 17.11
C ILE A 25 6.34 1.54 15.90
N VAL A 26 7.11 1.16 14.88
CA VAL A 26 6.58 0.52 13.67
C VAL A 26 5.90 -0.81 14.01
N ARG A 27 6.52 -1.65 14.83
CA ARG A 27 5.90 -2.90 15.30
C ARG A 27 4.58 -2.64 16.05
N LEU A 28 4.58 -1.69 16.98
CA LEU A 28 3.38 -1.31 17.73
C LEU A 28 2.25 -0.86 16.79
N LEU A 29 2.54 0.02 15.83
CA LEU A 29 1.54 0.53 14.90
C LEU A 29 1.02 -0.54 13.93
N LEU A 30 1.84 -1.49 13.50
CA LEU A 30 1.42 -2.57 12.60
C LEU A 30 0.65 -3.67 13.34
N GLN A 31 1.14 -4.11 14.50
CA GLN A 31 0.63 -5.30 15.19
C GLN A 31 -0.46 -4.95 16.22
N GLU A 32 -0.26 -3.89 17.01
CA GLU A 32 -1.09 -3.54 18.17
C GLU A 32 -1.48 -2.04 18.26
N PRO A 33 -2.08 -1.45 17.22
CA PRO A 33 -2.65 -0.11 17.36
C PRO A 33 -3.71 -0.09 18.48
N ARG A 34 -3.54 0.78 19.48
CA ARG A 34 -4.44 0.86 20.64
C ARG A 34 -5.59 1.84 20.41
N ILE A 35 -6.08 1.92 19.18
CA ILE A 35 -7.28 2.68 18.88
C ILE A 35 -8.48 1.74 18.93
N GLU A 36 -9.27 1.88 19.99
CA GLU A 36 -10.55 1.18 20.17
C GLU A 36 -11.68 2.05 19.64
N PHE A 37 -12.42 1.53 18.66
CA PHE A 37 -13.65 2.14 18.16
C PHE A 37 -14.76 1.08 18.13
N GLU A 38 -16.01 1.55 18.15
CA GLU A 38 -17.15 0.68 17.88
C GLU A 38 -17.06 0.14 16.45
N GLY A 39 -16.92 -1.19 16.33
CA GLY A 39 -16.86 -1.88 15.05
C GLY A 39 -15.74 -2.93 14.98
N LYS A 40 -15.80 -3.78 13.96
CA LYS A 40 -14.73 -4.73 13.65
C LYS A 40 -13.73 -4.07 12.70
N ARG A 41 -12.44 -4.17 13.02
CA ARG A 41 -11.35 -3.86 12.08
C ARG A 41 -10.99 -5.10 11.27
N LEU A 42 -10.50 -4.89 10.05
CA LEU A 42 -9.87 -5.94 9.26
C LEU A 42 -8.49 -6.28 9.84
N SER A 43 -8.01 -7.50 9.59
CA SER A 43 -6.58 -7.79 9.79
C SER A 43 -5.75 -7.12 8.70
N LEU A 44 -4.44 -6.94 8.93
CA LEU A 44 -3.52 -6.40 7.93
C LEU A 44 -3.52 -7.25 6.64
N GLY A 45 -3.66 -8.58 6.78
CA GLY A 45 -3.73 -9.51 5.67
C GLY A 45 -5.04 -9.52 4.88
N GLU A 46 -6.09 -8.88 5.39
CA GLU A 46 -7.40 -8.77 4.74
C GLU A 46 -7.68 -7.37 4.19
N ALA A 47 -7.03 -6.35 4.74
CA ALA A 47 -7.28 -4.97 4.38
C ALA A 47 -6.89 -4.67 2.91
N PRO A 48 -7.70 -3.86 2.20
CA PRO A 48 -7.34 -3.34 0.90
C PRO A 48 -6.48 -2.07 1.06
N ALA A 49 -5.72 -1.70 0.02
CA ALA A 49 -5.07 -0.38 0.01
C ALA A 49 -6.02 0.74 -0.49
N GLY A 50 -7.16 0.39 -1.07
CA GLY A 50 -8.18 1.38 -1.43
C GLY A 50 -9.54 0.73 -1.65
N SER A 51 -10.62 1.51 -1.65
CA SER A 51 -11.96 0.95 -1.85
C SER A 51 -12.26 0.61 -3.32
N ARG A 52 -11.70 1.34 -4.29
CA ARG A 52 -12.12 1.24 -5.70
C ARG A 52 -11.05 1.44 -6.78
N VAL A 53 -9.81 1.79 -6.42
CA VAL A 53 -8.84 2.36 -7.37
C VAL A 53 -7.58 1.51 -7.54
N HIS A 54 -6.77 1.40 -6.49
CA HIS A 54 -5.53 0.61 -6.48
C HIS A 54 -5.61 -0.40 -5.33
N HIS A 55 -5.09 -1.60 -5.57
CA HIS A 55 -5.02 -2.65 -4.54
C HIS A 55 -6.34 -2.87 -3.78
N SER A 56 -7.49 -2.73 -4.47
CA SER A 56 -8.83 -2.76 -3.86
C SER A 56 -9.39 -4.18 -3.74
N TYR A 57 -8.58 -5.06 -3.18
CA TYR A 57 -8.86 -6.48 -2.97
C TYR A 57 -8.23 -6.94 -1.64
N SER A 58 -8.68 -8.08 -1.13
CA SER A 58 -8.20 -8.61 0.16
C SER A 58 -6.69 -8.87 0.14
N GLY A 59 -5.98 -8.34 1.14
CA GLY A 59 -4.52 -8.39 1.22
C GLY A 59 -3.80 -7.39 0.31
N GLY A 60 -4.54 -6.53 -0.39
CA GLY A 60 -3.97 -5.48 -1.25
C GLY A 60 -3.13 -4.47 -0.47
N LEU A 61 -3.46 -4.20 0.80
CA LEU A 61 -2.67 -3.30 1.65
C LEU A 61 -1.25 -3.82 1.87
N LEU A 62 -1.08 -5.11 2.17
CA LEU A 62 0.25 -5.71 2.33
C LEU A 62 1.07 -5.61 1.04
N GLU A 63 0.46 -5.94 -0.11
CA GLU A 63 1.15 -5.86 -1.40
C GLU A 63 1.60 -4.43 -1.70
N HIS A 64 0.73 -3.45 -1.44
CA HIS A 64 1.02 -2.02 -1.59
C HIS A 64 2.16 -1.58 -0.66
N THR A 65 2.07 -1.84 0.65
CA THR A 65 3.11 -1.47 1.62
C THR A 65 4.48 -2.05 1.25
N ILE A 66 4.55 -3.32 0.85
CA ILE A 66 5.80 -3.95 0.41
C ILE A 66 6.36 -3.25 -0.83
N ALA A 67 5.51 -2.93 -1.81
CA ALA A 67 5.92 -2.24 -3.02
C ALA A 67 6.44 -0.82 -2.73
N VAL A 68 5.74 -0.06 -1.89
CA VAL A 68 6.15 1.29 -1.45
C VAL A 68 7.50 1.25 -0.73
N VAL A 69 7.73 0.30 0.18
CA VAL A 69 9.03 0.14 0.85
C VAL A 69 10.15 -0.15 -0.16
N LYS A 70 9.92 -1.04 -1.12
CA LYS A 70 10.92 -1.38 -2.16
C LYS A 70 11.23 -0.20 -3.08
N LEU A 71 10.20 0.54 -3.50
CA LEU A 71 10.35 1.76 -4.29
C LEU A 71 11.09 2.85 -3.50
N ALA A 72 10.71 3.07 -2.24
CA ALA A 72 11.33 4.06 -1.37
C ALA A 72 12.82 3.77 -1.13
N LYS A 73 13.21 2.50 -0.97
CA LYS A 73 14.62 2.07 -0.91
C LYS A 73 15.37 2.43 -2.19
N THR A 74 14.80 2.09 -3.33
CA THR A 74 15.38 2.39 -4.65
C THR A 74 15.57 3.91 -4.84
N LEU A 75 14.56 4.70 -4.49
CA LEU A 75 14.64 6.16 -4.54
C LEU A 75 15.69 6.70 -3.59
N SER A 76 15.82 6.14 -2.38
CA SER A 76 16.88 6.52 -1.43
C SER A 76 18.27 6.29 -2.01
N ASP A 77 18.48 5.15 -2.69
CA ASP A 77 19.75 4.85 -3.35
C ASP A 77 20.07 5.87 -4.45
N ILE A 78 19.09 6.23 -5.28
CA ILE A 78 19.26 7.25 -6.32
C ILE A 78 19.57 8.62 -5.71
N VAL A 79 18.84 9.00 -4.66
CA VAL A 79 19.02 10.32 -4.01
C VAL A 79 20.42 10.47 -3.44
N GLU A 80 20.96 9.42 -2.82
CA GLU A 80 22.32 9.47 -2.29
C GLU A 80 23.38 9.36 -3.38
N GLN A 81 23.24 8.42 -4.31
CA GLN A 81 24.30 8.11 -5.28
C GLN A 81 24.38 9.12 -6.43
N VAL A 82 23.24 9.68 -6.86
CA VAL A 82 23.16 10.58 -8.01
C VAL A 82 23.12 12.03 -7.57
N TYR A 83 22.38 12.34 -6.50
CA TYR A 83 22.17 13.73 -6.06
C TYR A 83 23.01 14.12 -4.84
N ASP A 84 23.84 13.22 -4.30
CA ASP A 84 24.73 13.45 -3.15
C ASP A 84 23.98 14.03 -1.93
N CYS A 85 22.73 13.60 -1.75
CA CYS A 85 21.89 14.02 -0.63
C CYS A 85 21.73 12.86 0.35
N ARG A 86 22.25 13.02 1.56
CA ARG A 86 22.13 12.01 2.62
C ARG A 86 20.66 11.81 2.99
N VAL A 87 20.22 10.56 3.05
CA VAL A 87 18.85 10.19 3.42
C VAL A 87 18.83 9.49 4.78
N ASN A 88 17.91 9.87 5.67
CA ASN A 88 17.62 9.08 6.85
C ASN A 88 16.76 7.85 6.47
N ARG A 89 17.43 6.74 6.11
CA ARG A 89 16.77 5.51 5.68
C ARG A 89 15.83 4.91 6.72
N ASP A 90 16.15 5.01 8.01
CA ASP A 90 15.27 4.49 9.07
C ASP A 90 13.93 5.23 9.09
N LEU A 91 13.96 6.54 8.86
CA LEU A 91 12.74 7.34 8.74
C LEU A 91 11.92 6.98 7.50
N VAL A 92 12.58 6.79 6.36
CA VAL A 92 11.92 6.38 5.11
C VAL A 92 11.26 5.03 5.27
N LEU A 93 11.99 4.04 5.80
CA LEU A 93 11.48 2.69 6.04
C LEU A 93 10.32 2.71 7.03
N ALA A 94 10.48 3.41 8.16
CA ALA A 94 9.44 3.50 9.18
C ALA A 94 8.16 4.13 8.62
N GLY A 95 8.27 5.26 7.91
CA GLY A 95 7.15 5.93 7.28
C GLY A 95 6.46 5.07 6.23
N ALA A 96 7.23 4.49 5.31
CA ALA A 96 6.71 3.61 4.26
C ALA A 96 6.01 2.36 4.82
N LEU A 97 6.49 1.78 5.93
CA LEU A 97 5.86 0.61 6.53
C LEU A 97 4.52 0.92 7.20
N ILE A 98 4.34 2.11 7.77
CA ILE A 98 3.15 2.43 8.57
C ILE A 98 2.12 3.31 7.87
N HIS A 99 2.47 4.01 6.79
CA HIS A 99 1.68 5.13 6.22
C HIS A 99 0.19 4.85 6.07
N ASP A 100 -0.17 3.61 5.70
CA ASP A 100 -1.53 3.19 5.42
C ASP A 100 -2.11 2.16 6.41
N THR A 101 -1.41 1.87 7.51
CA THR A 101 -1.79 0.78 8.44
C THR A 101 -3.21 0.93 9.01
N MET A 102 -3.74 2.15 9.05
CA MET A 102 -5.09 2.42 9.56
C MET A 102 -6.20 2.22 8.52
N LYS A 103 -5.88 1.89 7.25
CA LYS A 103 -6.88 1.52 6.24
C LYS A 103 -7.75 0.34 6.68
N ARG A 104 -7.22 -0.54 7.53
CA ARG A 104 -7.95 -1.66 8.16
C ARG A 104 -9.11 -1.29 9.09
N TYR A 105 -9.19 -0.02 9.51
CA TYR A 105 -10.27 0.51 10.35
C TYR A 105 -11.37 1.21 9.55
N VAL A 106 -11.00 1.77 8.41
CA VAL A 106 -11.87 2.66 7.61
C VAL A 106 -12.55 1.95 6.45
N TYR A 107 -12.24 0.68 6.20
CA TYR A 107 -12.87 -0.13 5.17
C TYR A 107 -13.50 -1.40 5.70
N VAL A 108 -14.59 -1.83 5.07
CA VAL A 108 -15.29 -3.10 5.29
C VAL A 108 -15.56 -3.79 3.95
N PRO A 109 -15.65 -5.13 3.89
CA PRO A 109 -16.04 -5.84 2.69
C PRO A 109 -17.46 -5.46 2.27
N ASP A 110 -17.69 -5.32 0.96
CA ASP A 110 -19.03 -5.13 0.40
C ASP A 110 -19.63 -6.44 -0.13
N GLU A 111 -20.94 -6.43 -0.41
CA GLU A 111 -21.67 -7.61 -0.92
C GLU A 111 -21.24 -8.04 -2.34
N LYS A 112 -20.48 -7.19 -3.06
CA LYS A 112 -20.05 -7.40 -4.44
C LYS A 112 -18.61 -7.89 -4.53
N GLY A 113 -18.01 -8.28 -3.40
CA GLY A 113 -16.63 -8.77 -3.33
C GLY A 113 -15.57 -7.67 -3.40
N GLY A 114 -15.98 -6.40 -3.28
CA GLY A 114 -15.11 -5.23 -3.13
C GLY A 114 -15.05 -4.75 -1.68
N PHE A 115 -14.74 -3.45 -1.53
CA PHE A 115 -14.67 -2.79 -0.23
C PHE A 115 -15.37 -1.43 -0.27
N SER A 116 -16.04 -1.09 0.82
CA SER A 116 -16.66 0.21 1.05
C SER A 116 -16.11 0.87 2.31
N PRO A 117 -16.25 2.19 2.47
CA PRO A 117 -15.99 2.84 3.75
C PRO A 117 -16.78 2.18 4.88
N SER A 118 -16.15 2.00 6.04
CA SER A 118 -16.83 1.63 7.29
C SER A 118 -17.59 2.85 7.85
N PRO A 119 -18.51 2.70 8.82
CA PRO A 119 -19.14 3.87 9.47
C PRO A 119 -18.12 4.87 10.04
N LEU A 120 -16.96 4.36 10.51
CA LEU A 120 -15.82 5.18 10.91
C LEU A 120 -15.16 5.84 9.69
N GLY A 121 -14.86 5.07 8.64
CA GLY A 121 -14.25 5.55 7.40
C GLY A 121 -15.07 6.57 6.61
N GLU A 122 -16.39 6.62 6.82
CA GLU A 122 -17.26 7.68 6.29
C GLU A 122 -17.06 9.04 6.98
N ARG A 123 -16.47 9.05 8.19
CA ARG A 123 -16.36 10.24 9.05
C ARG A 123 -14.93 10.65 9.35
N ILE A 124 -14.01 9.68 9.42
CA ILE A 124 -12.61 9.87 9.77
C ILE A 124 -11.76 8.99 8.84
N ASP A 125 -10.78 9.60 8.18
CA ASP A 125 -9.86 8.88 7.31
C ASP A 125 -8.73 8.15 8.08
N HIS A 126 -8.04 7.24 7.38
CA HIS A 126 -6.94 6.47 7.94
C HIS A 126 -5.77 7.35 8.42
N LEU A 127 -5.51 8.47 7.74
CA LEU A 127 -4.39 9.34 8.04
C LEU A 127 -4.59 10.08 9.37
N THR A 128 -5.79 10.60 9.59
CA THR A 128 -6.23 11.25 10.82
C THR A 128 -6.10 10.29 12.00
N LEU A 129 -6.57 9.05 11.84
CA LEU A 129 -6.43 8.00 12.86
C LEU A 129 -4.96 7.69 13.17
N LEU A 130 -4.14 7.56 12.13
CA LEU A 130 -2.73 7.22 12.29
C LEU A 130 -1.95 8.33 12.97
N ILE A 131 -2.14 9.59 12.56
CA ILE A 131 -1.48 10.75 13.16
C ILE A 131 -1.86 10.85 14.65
N ALA A 132 -3.13 10.67 15.01
CA ALA A 132 -3.57 10.70 16.41
C ALA A 132 -2.84 9.65 17.26
N GLU A 133 -2.73 8.41 16.76
CA GLU A 133 -2.02 7.33 17.46
C GLU A 133 -0.51 7.58 17.53
N MET A 134 0.09 8.13 16.47
CA MET A 134 1.49 8.49 16.44
C MET A 134 1.83 9.57 17.49
N TYR A 135 0.97 10.57 17.65
CA TYR A 135 1.11 11.57 18.72
C TYR A 135 0.99 10.92 20.10
N ARG A 136 0.01 10.02 20.30
CA ARG A 136 -0.17 9.28 21.57
C ARG A 136 1.06 8.45 21.93
N LEU A 137 1.71 7.83 20.93
CA LEU A 137 2.94 7.04 21.10
C LEU A 137 4.21 7.90 21.24
N GLY A 138 4.12 9.23 21.12
CA GLY A 138 5.27 10.11 21.16
C GLY A 138 6.24 9.89 20.00
N CYS A 139 5.71 9.67 18.79
CA CYS A 139 6.53 9.54 17.59
C CYS A 139 7.33 10.82 17.32
N PRO A 140 8.54 10.72 16.75
CA PRO A 140 9.30 11.90 16.31
C PRO A 140 8.50 12.73 15.30
N LEU A 141 8.65 14.06 15.35
CA LEU A 141 7.97 14.99 14.45
C LEU A 141 8.21 14.64 12.97
N ASP A 142 9.46 14.31 12.62
CA ASP A 142 9.82 14.03 11.22
C ASP A 142 9.13 12.76 10.71
N LEU A 143 8.92 11.73 11.56
CA LEU A 143 8.15 10.54 11.18
C LEU A 143 6.66 10.88 11.00
N ILE A 144 6.10 11.69 11.91
CA ILE A 144 4.72 12.19 11.77
C ILE A 144 4.58 12.97 10.47
N HIS A 145 5.55 13.80 10.09
CA HIS A 145 5.53 14.58 8.86
C HIS A 145 5.60 13.68 7.61
N VAL A 146 6.48 12.68 7.59
CA VAL A 146 6.56 11.69 6.51
C VAL A 146 5.20 11.05 6.27
N VAL A 147 4.53 10.61 7.34
CA VAL A 147 3.19 10.01 7.24
C VAL A 147 2.14 11.05 6.87
N ALA A 148 2.10 12.22 7.52
CA ALA A 148 1.09 13.25 7.29
C ALA A 148 1.08 13.78 5.85
N SER A 149 2.22 13.70 5.16
CA SER A 149 2.41 14.28 3.82
C SER A 149 2.48 13.26 2.68
N HIS A 150 2.32 11.96 2.95
CA HIS A 150 2.60 10.94 1.94
C HIS A 150 1.70 11.01 0.70
N HIS A 151 0.44 11.46 0.82
CA HIS A 151 -0.46 11.66 -0.34
C HIS A 151 -0.08 12.89 -1.20
N GLY A 152 1.05 13.55 -0.93
CA GLY A 152 1.53 14.69 -1.70
C GLY A 152 0.59 15.88 -1.60
N ASP A 153 0.11 16.37 -2.74
CA ASP A 153 -0.83 17.51 -2.78
C ASP A 153 -2.23 17.18 -2.24
N ALA A 154 -2.56 15.89 -2.10
CA ALA A 154 -3.82 15.45 -1.51
C ALA A 154 -3.74 15.28 0.02
N SER A 155 -2.54 15.40 0.61
CA SER A 155 -2.35 15.40 2.06
C SER A 155 -2.73 16.76 2.68
N PRO A 156 -3.02 16.82 3.98
CA PRO A 156 -3.25 18.08 4.70
C PRO A 156 -2.04 19.02 4.67
N ILE A 157 -0.85 18.46 4.44
CA ILE A 157 0.40 19.19 4.28
C ILE A 157 1.24 18.52 3.18
N SER A 158 1.89 19.31 2.35
CA SER A 158 2.81 18.80 1.34
C SER A 158 4.11 18.25 1.97
N PRO A 159 4.80 17.30 1.31
CA PRO A 159 6.09 16.81 1.78
C PRO A 159 7.14 17.93 1.72
N ARG A 160 7.96 18.04 2.77
CA ARG A 160 8.93 19.15 2.98
C ARG A 160 10.33 18.68 3.39
N THR A 161 10.51 17.38 3.55
CA THR A 161 11.81 16.75 3.79
C THR A 161 12.08 15.74 2.69
N ILE A 162 13.34 15.35 2.50
CA ILE A 162 13.70 14.38 1.47
C ILE A 162 13.09 13.01 1.77
N GLU A 163 13.01 12.62 3.03
CA GLU A 163 12.37 11.37 3.46
C GLU A 163 10.87 11.37 3.15
N ALA A 164 10.18 12.49 3.41
CA ALA A 164 8.76 12.63 3.10
C ALA A 164 8.50 12.61 1.59
N LEU A 165 9.36 13.29 0.81
CA LEU A 165 9.28 13.27 -0.65
C LEU A 165 9.51 11.87 -1.21
N ILE A 166 10.49 11.13 -0.70
CA ILE A 166 10.77 9.75 -1.13
C ILE A 166 9.54 8.86 -0.89
N VAL A 167 8.96 8.90 0.31
CA VAL A 167 7.78 8.07 0.64
C VAL A 167 6.58 8.48 -0.19
N SER A 168 6.34 9.79 -0.38
CA SER A 168 5.23 10.28 -1.19
C SER A 168 5.34 9.88 -2.66
N ILE A 169 6.53 9.97 -3.25
CA ILE A 169 6.77 9.56 -4.63
C ILE A 169 6.63 8.04 -4.77
N ALA A 170 7.12 7.27 -3.79
CA ALA A 170 7.02 5.81 -3.80
C ALA A 170 5.54 5.34 -3.71
N ASP A 171 4.76 5.93 -2.82
CA ASP A 171 3.32 5.68 -2.69
C ASP A 171 2.58 5.99 -4.01
N TYR A 172 2.81 7.19 -4.56
CA TYR A 172 2.21 7.59 -5.83
C TYR A 172 2.60 6.65 -6.97
N ALA A 173 3.87 6.28 -7.07
CA ALA A 173 4.37 5.42 -8.15
C ALA A 173 3.72 4.04 -8.13
N ASP A 174 3.59 3.40 -6.95
CA ASP A 174 2.92 2.11 -6.84
C ASP A 174 1.41 2.24 -7.12
N SER A 175 0.74 3.18 -6.45
CA SER A 175 -0.68 3.45 -6.63
C SER A 175 -1.04 3.71 -8.10
N GLU A 176 -0.22 4.48 -8.81
CA GLU A 176 -0.44 4.80 -10.23
C GLU A 176 -0.14 3.62 -11.15
N MET A 177 0.96 2.90 -10.91
CA MET A 177 1.30 1.68 -11.65
C MET A 177 0.15 0.67 -11.53
N ASN A 178 -0.30 0.43 -10.31
CA ASN A 178 -1.39 -0.47 -10.01
C ASN A 178 -2.66 -0.12 -10.78
N ARG A 179 -3.09 1.15 -10.63
CA ARG A 179 -4.29 1.67 -11.28
C ARG A 179 -4.23 1.52 -12.79
N LYS A 180 -3.09 1.84 -13.41
CA LYS A 180 -2.91 1.72 -14.87
C LYS A 180 -2.94 0.27 -15.34
N VAL A 181 -2.26 -0.62 -14.62
CA VAL A 181 -2.23 -2.06 -14.95
C VAL A 181 -3.60 -2.70 -14.81
N GLN A 182 -4.34 -2.37 -13.76
CA GLN A 182 -5.73 -2.84 -13.55
C GLN A 182 -6.63 -2.40 -14.72
N ARG A 183 -6.61 -1.11 -15.09
CA ARG A 183 -7.40 -0.60 -16.22
C ARG A 183 -7.02 -1.22 -17.56
N ALA A 184 -5.73 -1.41 -17.81
CA ALA A 184 -5.24 -2.06 -19.02
C ALA A 184 -5.72 -3.52 -19.08
N ALA A 185 -5.71 -4.23 -17.95
CA ALA A 185 -6.20 -5.60 -17.88
C ALA A 185 -7.72 -5.68 -18.06
N GLU A 186 -8.50 -4.80 -17.42
CA GLU A 186 -9.96 -4.68 -17.63
C GLU A 186 -10.28 -4.52 -19.12
N TYR A 187 -9.59 -3.60 -19.82
CA TYR A 187 -9.77 -3.41 -21.26
C TYR A 187 -9.42 -4.65 -22.10
N ILE A 188 -8.36 -5.39 -21.71
CA ILE A 188 -7.98 -6.63 -22.41
C ILE A 188 -9.05 -7.72 -22.21
N LEU A 189 -9.60 -7.84 -21.00
CA LEU A 189 -10.66 -8.80 -20.68
C LEU A 189 -11.95 -8.50 -21.46
N GLU A 190 -12.36 -7.23 -21.53
CA GLU A 190 -13.51 -6.80 -22.32
C GLU A 190 -13.36 -7.21 -23.80
N ASN A 191 -12.17 -7.02 -24.38
CA ASN A 191 -11.88 -7.46 -25.75
C ASN A 191 -11.78 -8.98 -25.92
N ALA A 192 -11.53 -9.72 -24.84
CA ALA A 192 -11.54 -11.17 -24.84
C ALA A 192 -12.97 -11.74 -24.78
N GLY A 193 -13.97 -10.91 -24.45
CA GLY A 193 -15.38 -11.28 -24.30
C GLY A 193 -15.84 -11.41 -22.85
N GLU A 194 -15.01 -11.03 -21.88
CA GLU A 194 -15.31 -11.10 -20.45
C GLU A 194 -15.64 -9.71 -19.89
N ILE A 195 -16.71 -9.60 -19.11
CA ILE A 195 -17.03 -8.37 -18.35
C ILE A 195 -16.61 -8.59 -16.90
N LEU A 196 -15.31 -8.72 -16.69
CA LEU A 196 -14.72 -9.03 -15.39
C LEU A 196 -13.61 -8.04 -15.05
N LYS A 197 -13.44 -7.79 -13.75
CA LYS A 197 -12.26 -7.10 -13.23
C LYS A 197 -11.19 -8.11 -12.82
N PRO A 198 -9.90 -7.79 -12.97
CA PRO A 198 -8.85 -8.61 -12.37
C PRO A 198 -9.05 -8.67 -10.85
N ARG A 199 -8.88 -9.85 -10.26
CA ARG A 199 -9.07 -10.10 -8.82
C ARG A 199 -7.89 -9.62 -7.98
N SER A 200 -6.75 -9.41 -8.62
CA SER A 200 -5.52 -8.93 -7.98
C SER A 200 -4.59 -8.29 -8.99
N SER A 201 -3.60 -7.57 -8.50
CA SER A 201 -2.58 -6.94 -9.36
C SER A 201 -1.73 -7.97 -10.08
N LYS A 202 -1.42 -9.09 -9.41
CA LYS A 202 -0.69 -10.21 -10.02
C LYS A 202 -1.45 -10.81 -11.21
N GLU A 203 -2.77 -10.92 -11.10
CA GLU A 203 -3.63 -11.35 -12.22
C GLU A 203 -3.61 -10.31 -13.34
N ALA A 204 -3.75 -9.02 -13.03
CA ALA A 204 -3.68 -7.95 -14.02
C ALA A 204 -2.35 -7.96 -14.79
N PHE A 205 -1.20 -8.06 -14.09
CA PHE A 205 0.12 -8.21 -14.72
C PHE A 205 0.21 -9.47 -15.59
N ARG A 206 -0.36 -10.60 -15.14
CA ARG A 206 -0.38 -11.84 -15.94
C ARG A 206 -1.19 -11.67 -17.22
N ILE A 207 -2.34 -11.00 -17.16
CA ILE A 207 -3.17 -10.72 -18.33
C ILE A 207 -2.39 -9.87 -19.34
N LEU A 208 -1.75 -8.79 -18.89
CA LEU A 208 -0.92 -7.93 -19.76
C LEU A 208 0.22 -8.72 -20.41
N LYS A 209 0.94 -9.53 -19.62
CA LYS A 209 2.05 -10.35 -20.11
C LYS A 209 1.56 -11.37 -21.16
N THR A 210 0.49 -12.10 -20.85
CA THR A 210 -0.10 -13.10 -21.76
C THR A 210 -0.57 -12.44 -23.05
N LYS A 211 -1.21 -11.27 -22.96
CA LYS A 211 -1.62 -10.49 -24.13
C LYS A 211 -0.44 -10.09 -25.01
N ALA A 212 0.68 -9.71 -24.41
CA ALA A 212 1.90 -9.32 -25.13
C ALA A 212 2.58 -10.52 -25.81
N GLU A 213 2.58 -11.68 -25.17
CA GLU A 213 3.28 -12.89 -25.64
C GLU A 213 2.44 -13.73 -26.61
N GLU A 214 1.14 -13.89 -26.35
CA GLU A 214 0.27 -14.86 -27.02
C GLU A 214 -0.96 -14.23 -27.70
N GLY A 215 -1.10 -12.91 -27.64
CA GLY A 215 -2.25 -12.20 -28.21
C GLY A 215 -3.54 -12.43 -27.42
N ILE A 216 -4.69 -12.13 -28.05
CA ILE A 216 -5.99 -12.22 -27.37
C ILE A 216 -6.43 -13.67 -27.13
N GLU A 217 -6.06 -14.60 -28.02
CA GLU A 217 -6.40 -16.02 -27.85
C GLU A 217 -5.66 -16.65 -26.66
N GLY A 218 -4.41 -16.24 -26.40
CA GLY A 218 -3.71 -16.66 -25.18
C GLY A 218 -4.40 -16.18 -23.91
N VAL A 219 -4.94 -14.96 -23.93
CA VAL A 219 -5.76 -14.46 -22.80
C VAL A 219 -7.02 -15.31 -22.64
N ARG A 220 -7.72 -15.69 -23.72
CA ARG A 220 -8.89 -16.59 -23.61
C ARG A 220 -8.52 -17.95 -23.02
N ARG A 221 -7.42 -18.56 -23.46
CA ARG A 221 -6.92 -19.82 -22.86
C ARG A 221 -6.61 -19.67 -21.38
N LEU A 222 -5.94 -18.58 -20.99
CA LEU A 222 -5.63 -18.27 -19.60
C LEU A 222 -6.90 -18.21 -18.73
N LEU A 223 -7.98 -17.63 -19.26
CA LEU A 223 -9.26 -17.48 -18.55
C LEU A 223 -10.01 -18.81 -18.40
N HIS A 224 -9.90 -19.70 -19.39
CA HIS A 224 -10.57 -21.01 -19.36
C HIS A 224 -9.72 -22.12 -18.72
N GLY A 225 -8.53 -21.81 -18.22
CA GLY A 225 -7.66 -22.77 -17.53
C GLY A 225 -6.99 -23.77 -18.48
N GLU A 226 -6.86 -23.43 -19.76
CA GLU A 226 -6.22 -24.26 -20.80
C GLU A 226 -4.72 -23.94 -20.98
N ALA A 227 -4.09 -23.42 -19.92
CA ALA A 227 -2.69 -22.98 -19.92
C ALA A 227 -1.74 -24.08 -19.41
#